data_AF-A0A965KS42-F1
#
_entry.id   AF-A0A965KS42-F1
#
_cell.length_a   1.000
_cell.length_b   1.000
_cell.length_c   1.000
_cell.angle_alpha   90.00
_cell.angle_beta   90.00
_cell.angle_gamma   90.00
#
_symmetry.space_group_name_H-M   'P 1'
#
loop_
_entity.id
_entity.type
_entity.pdbx_description
1 polymer ?
#
loop_
_entity_poly.entity_id
_entity_poly.type
_entity_poly.pdbx_seq_one_letter_code
_entity_poly.pdbx_strand_id
1 'polypeptide(L)' 'MRTIFRLSAVLAVFAVAPAFAEGTPEQKAACENDAYRLCESAVPDAVAIEKCLAAHLSALSADCRSEFSGGATAKKGRKH' A
#
# COMPACT_ATOMS: atom_id res chain seq x y z
N MET A 1 26.55 -14.38 48.93
CA MET A 1 27.43 -14.18 47.76
C MET A 1 26.72 -14.74 46.54
N ARG A 2 26.30 -13.99 45.51
CA ARG A 2 26.26 -12.55 45.23
C ARG A 2 25.00 -12.32 44.38
N THR A 3 23.84 -12.53 44.97
CA THR A 3 22.61 -11.92 44.48
C THR A 3 22.38 -10.65 45.27
N ILE A 4 21.73 -9.70 44.58
CA ILE A 4 21.05 -8.51 45.09
C ILE A 4 21.88 -7.22 45.02
N PHE A 5 21.27 -6.27 44.29
CA PHE A 5 21.45 -4.82 44.33
C PHE A 5 22.64 -4.24 43.54
N ARG A 6 22.39 -3.63 42.36
CA ARG A 6 22.15 -2.17 42.20
C ARG A 6 22.02 -1.77 40.72
N LEU A 7 20.79 -1.43 40.32
CA LEU A 7 20.35 -0.49 39.27
C LEU A 7 21.34 -0.13 38.13
N SER A 8 21.04 -0.57 36.90
CA SER A 8 21.29 0.14 35.63
C SER A 8 20.58 -0.66 34.52
N ALA A 9 19.34 -0.33 34.15
CA ALA A 9 19.04 0.57 33.03
C ALA A 9 19.80 0.18 31.75
N VAL A 10 19.13 -0.49 30.81
CA VAL A 10 18.86 0.02 29.45
C VAL A 10 17.92 -0.96 28.75
N LEU A 11 16.74 -0.44 28.42
CA LEU A 11 15.82 -0.95 27.40
C LEU A 11 16.57 -1.16 26.09
N ALA A 12 16.45 -2.35 25.48
CA ALA A 12 16.55 -2.48 24.03
C ALA A 12 15.25 -3.11 23.54
N VAL A 13 14.24 -2.25 23.40
CA VAL A 13 13.05 -2.51 22.58
C VAL A 13 13.54 -2.78 21.17
N PHE A 14 13.49 -4.04 20.73
CA PHE A 14 13.52 -4.36 19.31
C PHE A 14 12.11 -4.11 18.76
N ALA A 15 11.84 -2.86 18.39
CA ALA A 15 10.68 -2.53 17.55
C ALA A 15 11.05 -2.83 16.09
N VAL A 16 10.85 -4.07 15.64
CA VAL A 16 10.79 -4.35 14.21
C VAL A 16 9.37 -4.04 13.76
N ALA A 17 9.24 -2.96 12.98
CA ALA A 17 7.98 -2.43 12.49
C ALA A 17 7.21 -3.46 11.65
N PRO A 18 5.89 -3.59 11.81
CA PRO A 18 5.06 -4.23 10.80
C PRO A 18 4.90 -3.27 9.62
N ALA A 19 5.67 -3.46 8.56
CA ALA A 19 5.42 -2.80 7.28
C ALA A 19 4.34 -3.59 6.50
N PHE A 20 3.13 -3.67 7.04
CA PHE A 20 1.96 -4.04 6.25
C PHE A 20 1.50 -2.77 5.53
N ALA A 21 2.16 -2.45 4.43
CA ALA A 21 1.62 -1.53 3.43
C ALA A 21 0.65 -2.30 2.52
N GLU A 22 -0.22 -3.12 3.11
CA GLU A 22 -1.41 -3.61 2.43
C GLU A 22 -2.30 -2.36 2.27
N GLY A 23 -2.53 -1.92 1.03
CA GLY A 23 -3.31 -0.72 0.76
C GLY A 23 -4.58 -0.67 1.61
N THR A 24 -4.95 0.53 2.07
CA THR A 24 -6.08 0.67 2.99
C THR A 24 -7.36 0.09 2.33
N PRO A 25 -8.34 -0.39 3.12
CA PRO A 25 -9.60 -0.86 2.55
C PRO A 25 -10.28 0.21 1.67
N GLU A 26 -10.05 1.49 1.96
CA GLU A 26 -10.52 2.63 1.19
C GLU A 26 -9.82 2.72 -0.18
N GLN A 27 -8.50 2.50 -0.23
CA GLN A 27 -7.73 2.42 -1.48
C GLN A 27 -8.18 1.26 -2.36
N LYS A 28 -8.42 0.11 -1.74
CA LYS A 28 -8.94 -1.06 -2.44
C LYS A 28 -10.30 -0.79 -3.06
N ALA A 29 -11.20 -0.10 -2.36
CA ALA A 29 -12.52 0.27 -2.88
C ALA A 29 -12.43 1.26 -4.06
N ALA A 30 -11.53 2.24 -3.99
CA ALA A 30 -11.29 3.17 -5.10
C ALA A 30 -10.79 2.46 -6.37
N CYS A 31 -9.97 1.42 -6.18
CA CYS A 31 -9.40 0.63 -7.26
C CYS A 31 -10.20 -0.62 -7.66
N GLU A 32 -11.33 -0.89 -7.00
CA GLU A 32 -12.08 -2.14 -7.17
C GLU A 32 -12.60 -2.30 -8.61
N ASN A 33 -13.15 -1.24 -9.19
CA ASN A 33 -13.64 -1.30 -10.57
C ASN A 33 -12.52 -1.55 -11.58
N ASP A 34 -11.37 -0.87 -11.42
CA ASP A 34 -10.21 -1.06 -12.29
C ASP A 34 -9.60 -2.46 -12.13
N ALA A 35 -9.60 -3.00 -10.90
CA ALA A 35 -9.15 -4.36 -10.62
C ALA A 35 -9.97 -5.40 -11.38
N TYR A 36 -11.30 -5.31 -11.34
CA TYR A 36 -12.15 -6.24 -12.09
C TYR A 36 -12.04 -6.05 -13.61
N ARG A 37 -11.77 -4.83 -14.08
CA ARG A 37 -11.70 -4.54 -15.51
C ARG A 37 -10.36 -4.89 -16.16
N LEU A 38 -9.26 -4.68 -15.45
CA LEU A 38 -7.89 -4.82 -15.98
C LEU A 38 -7.17 -6.04 -15.42
N CYS A 39 -7.53 -6.47 -14.21
CA CYS A 39 -6.79 -7.44 -13.40
C CYS A 39 -7.68 -8.58 -12.89
N GLU A 40 -8.71 -8.98 -13.65
CA GLU A 40 -9.67 -10.03 -13.23
C GLU A 40 -8.98 -11.34 -12.85
N SER A 41 -7.88 -11.67 -13.53
CA SER A 41 -7.08 -12.89 -13.29
C SER A 41 -6.31 -12.87 -11.97
N ALA A 42 -6.19 -11.70 -11.33
CA ALA A 42 -5.54 -11.52 -10.04
C ALA A 42 -6.51 -11.63 -8.87
N VAL A 43 -7.84 -11.57 -9.10
CA VAL A 43 -8.85 -11.77 -8.06
C VAL A 43 -8.80 -13.23 -7.58
N PRO A 44 -8.82 -13.51 -6.25
CA PRO A 44 -9.09 -12.61 -5.12
C PRO A 44 -7.83 -12.09 -4.38
N ASP A 45 -6.64 -12.26 -4.94
CA ASP A 45 -5.38 -11.94 -4.25
C ASP A 45 -5.08 -10.43 -4.31
N ALA A 46 -5.16 -9.78 -3.15
CA ALA A 46 -4.98 -8.32 -3.06
C ALA A 46 -3.59 -7.87 -3.52
N VAL A 47 -2.55 -8.65 -3.24
CA VAL A 47 -1.16 -8.32 -3.61
C VAL A 47 -0.94 -8.46 -5.11
N ALA A 48 -1.53 -9.48 -5.73
CA ALA A 48 -1.49 -9.65 -7.18
C ALA A 48 -2.28 -8.55 -7.90
N ILE A 49 -3.44 -8.14 -7.35
CA ILE A 49 -4.23 -7.02 -7.88
C ILE A 49 -3.41 -5.73 -7.82
N GLU A 50 -2.80 -5.40 -6.67
CA GLU A 50 -1.98 -4.19 -6.53
C GLU A 50 -0.83 -4.17 -7.55
N LYS A 51 -0.11 -5.29 -7.69
CA LYS A 51 0.98 -5.40 -8.69
C LYS A 51 0.49 -5.22 -10.12
N CYS A 52 -0.67 -5.79 -10.45
CA CYS A 52 -1.28 -5.64 -11.76
C CYS A 52 -1.70 -4.18 -12.01
N LEU A 53 -2.39 -3.54 -11.06
CA LEU A 53 -2.78 -2.13 -11.15
C LEU A 53 -1.55 -1.21 -11.27
N ALA A 54 -0.48 -1.48 -10.51
CA ALA A 54 0.78 -0.76 -10.61
C ALA A 54 1.47 -0.89 -11.98
N ALA A 55 1.33 -2.04 -12.65
CA ALA A 55 1.80 -2.21 -14.04
C ALA A 55 0.92 -1.46 -15.06
N HIS A 56 -0.35 -1.23 -14.71
CA HIS A 56 -1.37 -0.61 -15.57
C HIS A 56 -1.73 0.83 -15.18
N LEU A 57 -0.84 1.56 -14.48
CA LEU A 57 -1.08 2.94 -14.00
C LEU A 57 -1.63 3.92 -15.05
N SER A 58 -1.26 3.75 -16.32
CA SER A 58 -1.74 4.59 -17.43
C SER A 58 -3.19 4.31 -17.83
N ALA A 59 -3.71 3.12 -17.53
CA ALA A 59 -5.05 2.66 -17.86
C ALA A 59 -6.02 2.71 -16.67
N LEU A 60 -5.54 3.01 -15.46
CA LEU A 60 -6.37 3.20 -14.27
C LEU A 60 -7.28 4.42 -14.39
N SER A 61 -8.41 4.37 -13.69
CA SER A 61 -9.25 5.54 -13.42
C SER A 61 -8.49 6.62 -12.66
N ALA A 62 -8.98 7.86 -12.73
CA ALA A 62 -8.34 8.98 -12.04
C ALA A 62 -8.26 8.76 -10.51
N ASP A 63 -9.31 8.18 -9.94
CA ASP A 63 -9.45 7.94 -8.50
C ASP A 63 -8.52 6.83 -8.02
N CYS A 64 -8.45 5.70 -8.73
CA CYS A 64 -7.49 4.66 -8.39
C CYS A 64 -6.05 5.13 -8.62
N ARG A 65 -5.81 5.88 -9.70
CA ARG A 65 -4.48 6.41 -10.00
C ARG A 65 -4.00 7.40 -8.94
N SER A 66 -4.88 8.19 -8.30
CA SER A 66 -4.44 9.09 -7.22
C SER A 66 -3.87 8.34 -6.03
N GLU A 67 -4.35 7.13 -5.75
CA GLU A 67 -3.83 6.28 -4.68
C GLU A 67 -2.40 5.80 -4.95
N PHE A 68 -2.06 5.54 -6.20
CA PHE A 68 -0.69 5.21 -6.61
C PHE A 68 0.19 6.44 -6.88
N SER A 69 -0.42 7.59 -7.17
CA SER A 69 0.24 8.78 -7.72
C SER A 69 0.55 9.87 -6.69
N GLY A 70 0.63 9.56 -5.40
CA GLY A 70 1.18 10.44 -4.37
C GLY A 70 2.60 11.01 -4.66
N GLY A 71 3.20 10.73 -5.82
CA GLY A 71 4.47 11.33 -6.29
C GLY A 71 4.59 11.68 -7.78
N ALA A 72 3.57 11.56 -8.64
CA ALA A 72 3.78 11.80 -10.08
C ALA A 72 2.65 12.61 -10.73
N THR A 73 2.81 13.93 -10.72
CA THR A 73 2.08 14.89 -11.55
C THR A 73 1.89 14.41 -12.99
N ALA A 74 0.70 13.94 -13.34
CA ALA A 74 0.26 13.78 -14.72
C ALA A 74 -0.99 14.65 -14.98
N LYS A 75 -0.77 15.96 -14.93
CA LYS A 75 -1.59 16.94 -15.66
C LYS A 75 -1.59 16.58 -17.16
N LYS A 76 -2.59 15.84 -17.66
CA LYS A 76 -3.07 16.01 -19.05
C LYS A 76 -4.35 15.21 -19.31
N GLY A 77 -5.45 15.90 -19.62
CA GLY A 77 -6.63 15.24 -20.17
C GLY A 77 -7.98 15.89 -19.89
N ARG A 78 -8.06 17.23 -19.96
CA ARG A 78 -9.34 17.92 -20.20
C ARG A 78 -9.94 17.33 -21.49
N LYS A 79 -11.11 16.68 -21.40
CA LYS A 79 -11.88 16.26 -22.57
C LYS A 79 -13.25 16.95 -22.55
N HIS A 80 -13.35 17.88 -23.52
CA HIS A 80 -14.48 18.65 -24.07
C HIS A 80 -15.73 18.85 -23.20
#